data_AF-A0A140DKZ8-F1
#
_entry.id   AF-A0A140DKZ8-F1
#
_cell.length_a   1.000
_cell.length_b   1.000
_cell.length_c   1.000
_cell.angle_alpha   90.00
_cell.angle_beta   90.00
_cell.angle_gamma   90.00
#
_symmetry.space_group_name_H-M   'P 1'
#
loop_
_entity.id
_entity.type
_entity.pdbx_description
1 polymer ?
#
loop_
_entity_poly.entity_id
_entity_poly.type
_entity_poly.pdbx_seq_one_letter_code
_entity_poly.pdbx_strand_id
1 'polypeptide(L)'
;TWGSMDFGNIPRSVLGEAAGGAEAKPAPQPNWELNEYLSLSKALDLEKELAGEVFKIHLDADDHTPGHYDAELTHHLEEVFVSKHRDIVRNLAGYTKDLGEMLDTADSSLAVYLFDELLQSGKY
;
A
#
# COMPACT_ATOMS: atom_id res chain seq x y z
N THR A 1 -49.45 -39.99 -21.98
CA THR A 1 -48.48 -40.88 -21.31
C THR A 1 -47.17 -40.12 -21.22
N TRP A 2 -46.88 -39.52 -20.06
CA TRP A 2 -45.65 -38.76 -19.85
C TRP A 2 -44.52 -39.75 -19.54
N GLY A 3 -43.43 -39.65 -20.31
CA GLY A 3 -42.30 -40.59 -20.25
C GLY A 3 -41.53 -40.49 -18.93
N SER A 4 -41.30 -41.64 -18.31
CA SER A 4 -40.40 -41.78 -17.16
C SER A 4 -38.97 -41.50 -17.62
N MET A 5 -38.34 -40.47 -17.07
CA MET A 5 -36.92 -40.18 -17.30
C MET A 5 -36.08 -41.07 -16.39
N ASP A 6 -35.21 -41.89 -16.98
CA ASP A 6 -34.27 -42.77 -16.28
C ASP A 6 -33.01 -41.99 -15.87
N PHE A 7 -32.87 -41.74 -14.57
CA PHE A 7 -31.74 -41.00 -13.99
C PHE A 7 -30.46 -41.84 -13.87
N GLY A 8 -30.50 -43.14 -14.20
CA GLY A 8 -29.34 -44.03 -14.10
C GLY A 8 -28.24 -43.77 -15.14
N ASN A 9 -28.52 -42.97 -16.18
CA ASN A 9 -27.60 -42.75 -17.29
C ASN A 9 -27.22 -41.27 -17.50
N ILE A 10 -27.35 -40.43 -16.47
CA ILE A 10 -26.90 -39.04 -16.57
C ILE A 10 -25.37 -39.01 -16.64
N PRO A 11 -24.77 -38.31 -17.63
CA PRO A 11 -23.33 -38.16 -17.71
C PRO A 11 -22.80 -37.48 -16.44
N ARG A 12 -21.78 -38.07 -15.82
CA ARG A 12 -21.16 -37.60 -14.57
C ARG A 12 -20.65 -36.16 -14.61
N SER A 13 -20.44 -35.59 -15.80
CA SER A 13 -20.12 -34.17 -15.98
C SER A 13 -21.21 -33.22 -15.47
N VAL A 14 -22.48 -33.68 -15.45
CA VAL A 14 -23.62 -32.90 -14.95
C VAL A 14 -23.75 -33.02 -13.42
N LEU A 15 -23.19 -34.08 -12.82
CA LEU A 15 -23.29 -34.35 -11.37
C LEU A 15 -22.13 -33.76 -10.56
N GLY A 16 -21.19 -33.04 -11.19
CA GLY A 16 -20.13 -32.33 -10.47
C GLY A 16 -19.13 -33.22 -9.70
N GLU A 17 -19.23 -34.55 -9.81
CA GLU A 17 -18.28 -35.47 -9.20
C GLU A 17 -17.06 -35.63 -10.11
N ALA A 18 -16.08 -34.76 -9.88
CA ALA A 18 -14.74 -34.89 -10.44
C ALA A 18 -14.08 -36.18 -9.93
N ALA A 19 -13.93 -37.17 -10.82
CA ALA A 19 -12.99 -38.27 -10.62
C ALA A 19 -11.57 -37.67 -10.48
N GLY A 20 -10.89 -38.04 -9.40
CA GLY A 20 -9.69 -37.36 -8.93
C GLY A 20 -8.50 -37.33 -9.88
N GLY A 21 -7.53 -36.48 -9.53
CA GLY A 21 -6.17 -36.58 -10.02
C GLY A 21 -5.56 -35.35 -10.69
N ALA A 22 -5.84 -34.15 -10.19
CA ALA A 22 -4.89 -33.04 -10.15
C ALA A 22 -5.57 -31.90 -9.39
N GLU A 23 -5.24 -31.74 -8.11
CA GLU A 23 -5.43 -30.44 -7.47
C GLU A 23 -4.62 -29.45 -8.29
N ALA A 24 -5.28 -28.72 -9.19
CA ALA A 24 -4.74 -27.49 -9.71
C ALA A 24 -4.52 -26.61 -8.47
N LYS A 25 -3.27 -26.58 -7.99
CA LYS A 25 -2.84 -25.72 -6.89
C LYS A 25 -3.51 -24.37 -7.13
N PRO A 26 -4.42 -23.92 -6.23
CA PRO A 26 -5.09 -22.64 -6.44
C PRO A 26 -3.98 -21.63 -6.67
N ALA A 27 -4.08 -20.89 -7.78
CA ALA A 27 -3.12 -19.84 -8.11
C ALA A 27 -2.86 -19.05 -6.81
N PRO A 28 -1.59 -18.77 -6.45
CA PRO A 28 -1.31 -18.05 -5.22
C PRO A 28 -2.18 -16.80 -5.23
N GLN A 29 -3.18 -16.77 -4.34
CA GLN A 29 -4.07 -15.64 -4.23
C GLN A 29 -3.15 -14.46 -3.96
N PRO A 30 -3.19 -13.39 -4.78
CA PRO A 30 -2.34 -12.26 -4.53
C PRO A 30 -2.71 -11.76 -3.13
N ASN A 31 -1.72 -11.76 -2.25
CA ASN A 31 -1.84 -11.24 -0.90
C ASN A 31 -1.86 -9.71 -1.00
N TRP A 32 -2.96 -9.16 -1.54
CA TRP A 32 -3.16 -7.74 -1.75
C TRP A 32 -2.85 -6.96 -0.46
N GLU A 33 -3.35 -7.45 0.68
CA GLU A 33 -3.11 -6.89 2.03
C GLU A 33 -1.62 -6.64 2.35
N LEU A 34 -0.75 -7.58 1.98
CA LEU A 34 0.70 -7.47 2.15
C LEU A 34 1.31 -6.48 1.15
N ASN A 35 0.72 -6.33 -0.03
CA ASN A 35 1.14 -5.35 -1.02
C ASN A 35 0.75 -3.91 -0.64
N GLU A 36 -0.41 -3.67 -0.02
CA GLU A 36 -0.78 -2.32 0.43
C GLU A 36 0.08 -1.84 1.60
N TYR A 37 0.32 -2.70 2.59
CA TYR A 37 1.23 -2.36 3.68
C TYR A 37 2.66 -2.11 3.18
N LEU A 38 3.14 -2.95 2.25
CA LEU A 38 4.45 -2.78 1.64
C LEU A 38 4.53 -1.51 0.78
N SER A 39 3.46 -1.14 0.07
CA SER A 39 3.46 0.07 -0.76
C SER A 39 3.54 1.34 0.08
N LEU A 40 2.79 1.41 1.19
CA LEU A 40 2.89 2.52 2.16
C LEU A 40 4.26 2.59 2.83
N SER A 41 4.82 1.43 3.21
CA SER A 41 6.15 1.36 3.81
C SER A 41 7.23 1.87 2.83
N LYS A 42 7.15 1.46 1.56
CA LYS A 42 8.05 1.96 0.50
C LYS A 42 7.88 3.45 0.24
N ALA A 43 6.64 3.94 0.21
CA ALA A 43 6.37 5.37 0.04
C ALA A 43 6.99 6.20 1.18
N LEU A 44 6.86 5.71 2.42
CA LEU A 44 7.47 6.34 3.59
C LEU A 44 9.00 6.38 3.50
N ASP A 45 9.63 5.29 3.07
CA ASP A 45 11.08 5.22 2.94
C ASP A 45 11.60 6.14 1.83
N LEU A 46 10.91 6.22 0.69
CA LEU A 46 11.25 7.15 -0.40
C LEU A 46 11.12 8.61 0.04
N GLU A 47 10.08 8.97 0.78
CA GLU A 47 9.90 10.33 1.29
C GLU A 47 10.98 10.72 2.30
N LYS A 48 11.44 9.78 3.13
CA LYS A 48 12.59 10.00 4.02
C LYS A 48 13.89 10.18 3.25
N GLU A 49 14.09 9.42 2.17
CA GLU A 49 15.25 9.54 1.31
C GLU A 49 15.29 10.94 0.66
N LEU A 50 14.18 11.36 0.03
CA LEU A 50 14.02 12.68 -0.58
C LEU A 50 14.22 13.81 0.45
N ALA A 51 13.63 13.69 1.64
CA ALA A 51 13.84 14.65 2.72
C ALA A 51 15.32 14.73 3.12
N GLY A 52 16.01 13.59 3.19
CA GLY A 52 17.44 13.53 3.47
C GLY A 52 18.30 14.18 2.40
N GLU A 53 17.92 14.05 1.12
CA GLU A 53 18.59 14.75 0.02
C GLU A 53 18.39 16.27 0.08
N VAL A 54 17.16 16.72 0.37
CA VAL A 54 16.86 18.14 0.57
C VAL A 54 17.70 18.71 1.71
N PHE A 55 17.85 17.98 2.82
CA PHE A 55 18.71 18.40 3.93
C PHE A 55 20.19 18.51 3.55
N LYS A 56 20.70 17.63 2.67
CA LYS A 56 22.09 17.75 2.19
C LYS A 56 22.27 19.02 1.36
N ILE A 57 21.32 19.31 0.46
CA ILE A 57 21.37 20.52 -0.38
C ILE A 57 21.25 21.77 0.50
N HIS A 58 20.38 21.74 1.52
CA HIS A 58 20.25 22.83 2.49
C HIS A 58 21.55 23.07 3.25
N LEU A 59 22.21 22.01 3.75
CA LEU A 59 23.53 22.12 4.41
C LEU A 59 24.62 22.66 3.49
N ASP A 60 24.63 22.25 2.22
CA ASP A 60 25.58 22.75 1.23
C ASP A 60 25.34 24.23 0.89
N ALA A 61 24.08 24.68 0.87
CA ALA A 61 23.69 26.06 0.60
C ALA A 61 23.91 27.00 1.81
N ASP A 62 23.80 26.47 3.02
CA ASP A 62 24.05 27.17 4.28
C ASP A 62 25.53 27.13 4.70
N ASP A 63 26.42 26.54 3.87
CA ASP A 63 27.84 26.46 4.20
C ASP A 63 28.42 27.86 4.42
N HIS A 64 29.00 28.06 5.60
CA HIS A 64 29.57 29.35 6.03
C HIS A 64 30.90 29.67 5.33
N THR A 65 31.22 28.97 4.24
CA THR A 65 32.37 29.27 3.42
C THR A 65 32.18 30.59 2.66
N PRO A 66 33.19 31.47 2.64
CA PRO A 66 33.08 32.76 1.97
C PRO A 66 32.79 32.60 0.47
N GLY A 67 31.61 33.03 0.02
CA GLY A 67 31.19 33.00 -1.39
C GLY A 67 30.29 31.84 -1.80
N HIS A 68 29.89 30.96 -0.87
CA HIS A 68 28.98 29.84 -1.15
C HIS A 68 27.64 29.89 -0.40
N TYR A 69 27.51 30.79 0.58
CA TYR A 69 26.25 31.01 1.29
C TYR A 69 25.16 31.62 0.39
N ASP A 70 24.09 30.87 0.13
CA ASP A 70 22.91 31.31 -0.61
C ASP A 70 21.66 31.29 0.29
N ALA A 71 21.33 32.46 0.84
CA ALA A 71 20.20 32.64 1.74
C ALA A 71 18.84 32.47 1.05
N GLU A 72 18.72 32.80 -0.24
CA GLU A 72 17.45 32.68 -0.98
C GLU A 72 17.13 31.22 -1.24
N LEU A 73 18.13 30.43 -1.66
CA LEU A 73 17.97 28.99 -1.85
C LEU A 73 17.63 28.29 -0.53
N THR A 74 18.34 28.62 0.54
CA THR A 74 18.11 28.05 1.88
C THR A 74 16.68 28.31 2.34
N HIS A 75 16.22 29.56 2.23
CA HIS A 75 14.86 29.94 2.61
C HIS A 75 13.79 29.24 1.76
N HIS A 76 14.01 29.14 0.44
CA HIS A 76 13.09 28.45 -0.46
C HIS A 76 12.96 26.95 -0.13
N LEU A 77 14.07 26.28 0.20
CA LEU A 77 14.05 24.87 0.59
C LEU A 77 13.26 24.65 1.87
N GLU A 78 13.43 25.52 2.87
CA GLU A 78 12.72 25.43 4.15
C GLU A 78 11.19 25.57 3.98
N GLU A 79 10.74 26.60 3.29
CA GLU A 79 9.31 26.86 3.13
C GLU A 79 8.63 25.83 2.22
N VAL A 80 9.25 25.52 1.09
CA VAL A 80 8.58 24.75 0.04
C VAL A 80 8.75 23.25 0.20
N PHE A 81 9.91 22.79 0.67
CA PHE A 81 10.26 21.36 0.67
C PHE A 81 10.28 20.78 2.08
N VAL A 82 10.97 21.40 3.03
CA VAL A 82 11.12 20.85 4.40
C VAL A 82 9.76 20.74 5.09
N SER A 83 8.92 21.78 5.03
CA SER A 83 7.58 21.71 5.62
C SER A 83 6.72 20.61 5.00
N LYS A 84 6.76 20.45 3.67
CA LYS A 84 5.96 19.43 2.96
C LYS A 84 6.42 18.02 3.28
N HIS A 85 7.73 17.75 3.21
CA HIS A 85 8.26 16.43 3.55
C HIS A 85 7.96 16.06 5.00
N ARG A 86 8.03 17.01 5.94
CA ARG A 86 7.64 16.77 7.34
C ARG A 86 6.19 16.29 7.44
N ASP A 87 5.27 16.99 6.79
CA ASP A 87 3.84 16.68 6.87
C ASP A 87 3.52 15.36 6.16
N ILE A 88 4.12 15.11 4.99
CA ILE A 88 3.95 13.86 4.23
C ILE A 88 4.51 12.67 5.02
N VAL A 89 5.73 12.75 5.55
CA VAL A 89 6.35 11.69 6.35
C VAL A 89 5.50 11.41 7.58
N ARG A 90 4.94 12.43 8.24
CA ARG A 90 4.06 12.25 9.39
C ARG A 90 2.77 11.52 9.02
N ASN A 91 2.15 11.89 7.90
CA ASN A 91 0.92 11.25 7.43
C ASN A 91 1.17 9.79 7.03
N LEU A 92 2.21 9.53 6.24
CA LEU A 92 2.59 8.16 5.83
C LEU A 92 2.98 7.29 7.03
N ALA A 93 3.69 7.83 8.02
CA ALA A 93 3.99 7.13 9.26
C ALA A 93 2.73 6.81 10.09
N GLY A 94 1.74 7.71 10.08
CA GLY A 94 0.42 7.45 10.67
C GLY A 94 -0.31 6.31 9.94
N TYR A 95 -0.41 6.41 8.63
CA TYR A 95 -1.07 5.42 7.77
C TYR A 95 -0.46 4.02 7.87
N THR A 96 0.88 3.92 7.84
CA THR A 96 1.58 2.64 8.02
C THR A 96 1.33 2.03 9.39
N LYS A 97 1.29 2.85 10.44
CA LYS A 97 0.98 2.40 11.79
C LYS A 97 -0.47 1.92 11.90
N ASP A 98 -1.42 2.73 11.46
CA ASP A 98 -2.85 2.44 11.55
C ASP A 98 -3.19 1.18 10.75
N LEU A 99 -2.69 1.05 9.51
CA LEU A 99 -2.90 -0.16 8.71
C LEU A 99 -2.22 -1.39 9.35
N GLY A 100 -1.03 -1.23 9.94
CA GLY A 100 -0.34 -2.30 10.67
C GLY A 100 -1.15 -2.81 11.86
N GLU A 101 -1.77 -1.92 12.62
CA GLU A 101 -2.66 -2.28 13.75
C GLU A 101 -3.96 -2.96 13.25
N MET A 102 -4.52 -2.51 12.13
CA MET A 102 -5.76 -3.09 11.57
C MET A 102 -5.54 -4.47 10.94
N LEU A 103 -4.36 -4.74 10.37
CA LEU A 103 -3.99 -6.03 9.77
C LEU A 103 -3.72 -7.13 10.81
N ASP A 104 -3.48 -6.79 12.08
CA ASP A 104 -3.30 -7.77 13.18
C ASP A 104 -4.63 -8.38 13.66
N THR A 105 -5.77 -7.93 13.08
CA THR A 105 -7.11 -8.44 13.38
C THR A 105 -7.49 -9.59 12.44
N ALA A 106 -8.45 -10.42 12.85
CA ALA A 106 -8.89 -11.61 12.09
C ALA A 106 -9.41 -11.32 10.66
N ASP A 107 -9.87 -10.10 10.37
CA ASP A 107 -10.43 -9.70 9.09
C ASP A 107 -9.56 -8.64 8.38
N SER A 108 -8.37 -9.04 7.96
CA SER A 108 -7.39 -8.19 7.27
C SER A 108 -7.92 -7.59 5.95
N SER A 109 -8.68 -8.36 5.16
CA SER A 109 -9.29 -7.88 3.92
C SER A 109 -10.31 -6.76 4.12
N LEU A 110 -11.10 -6.83 5.21
CA LEU A 110 -12.05 -5.78 5.57
C LEU A 110 -11.32 -4.53 6.07
N ALA A 111 -10.26 -4.72 6.86
CA ALA A 111 -9.40 -3.64 7.33
C ALA A 111 -8.83 -2.81 6.17
N VAL A 112 -8.29 -3.47 5.14
CA VAL A 112 -7.78 -2.80 3.94
C VAL A 112 -8.88 -2.01 3.22
N TYR A 113 -10.05 -2.61 3.03
CA TYR A 113 -11.17 -1.94 2.37
C TYR A 113 -11.62 -0.67 3.12
N LEU A 114 -11.79 -0.78 4.44
CA LEU A 114 -12.16 0.36 5.28
C LEU A 114 -11.08 1.45 5.29
N PHE A 115 -9.81 1.04 5.26
CA PHE A 115 -8.68 1.95 5.19
C PHE A 115 -8.66 2.73 3.86
N ASP A 116 -8.93 2.08 2.73
CA ASP A 116 -9.04 2.74 1.43
C ASP A 116 -10.19 3.77 1.41
N GLU A 117 -11.37 3.41 1.94
CA GLU A 117 -12.50 4.34 2.08
C GLU A 117 -12.15 5.55 2.99
N LEU A 118 -11.39 5.32 4.06
CA LEU A 118 -10.93 6.40 4.94
C LEU A 118 -10.02 7.37 4.18
N LEU A 119 -9.09 6.88 3.37
CA LEU A 119 -8.22 7.71 2.55
C LEU A 119 -9.00 8.52 1.50
N GLN A 120 -9.99 7.91 0.85
CA GLN A 120 -10.82 8.57 -0.17
C GLN A 120 -11.75 9.65 0.43
N SER A 121 -12.18 9.47 1.68
CA SER A 121 -13.08 10.41 2.36
C SER A 121 -12.43 11.75 2.72
N GLY A 122 -11.10 11.88 2.60
CA GLY A 122 -10.37 13.11 2.90
C GLY A 122 -10.48 13.55 4.36
N LYS A 123 -10.81 12.64 5.29
CA LYS A 123 -10.90 12.93 6.73
C LYS A 123 -9.55 12.99 7.46
N TYR A 124 -8.46 13.20 6.71
CA TYR A 124 -7.11 13.41 7.19
C TYR A 124 -6.49 14.65 6.54
#